data_AF-A0A839J7T8-F1
#
_entry.id   AF-A0A839J7T8-F1
#
_cell.length_a   1.000
_cell.length_b   1.000
_cell.length_c   1.000
_cell.angle_alpha   90.00
_cell.angle_beta   90.00
_cell.angle_gamma   90.00
#
_symmetry.space_group_name_H-M   'P 1'
#
loop_
_entity.id
_entity.type
_entity.pdbx_description
1 polymer ?
#
loop_
_entity_poly.entity_id
_entity_poly.type
_entity_poly.pdbx_seq_one_letter_code
_entity_poly.pdbx_strand_id
1 'polypeptide(L)'
;MIELATGTVRHIDHLLTPEPLPDDACDLGSELASLMSPTLCGLAQAAVPPRPWQEGFGWAVPDQELITVVCREGEPFPSPVEEQFFWGWRYSNHLTAAFHGDVYVVTPTGWAGLLGGEGEWPALPPLVEGPDIDLVQFPELAERRALLVDPIVREAAAILAETTLTEAVPERGECIICYGWRLMTMLGCDRTLRIAQRFRDVAAPRAKKLEATWARRGVTCDCQLLEAHGIPRHIVEEEYAAREADPDRPITASPPCLGVRKGSAQPCATWVEFPR
;
A
#
# COMPACT_ATOMS: atom_id res chain seq x y z
N MET A 1 -2.96 -33.64 3.42
CA MET A 1 -3.38 -32.95 4.65
C MET A 1 -2.34 -31.89 4.91
N ILE A 2 -2.69 -30.61 4.74
CA ILE A 2 -1.83 -29.51 5.16
C ILE A 2 -2.05 -29.39 6.67
N GLU A 3 -1.04 -29.71 7.46
CA GLU A 3 -1.07 -29.40 8.89
C GLU A 3 -1.02 -27.88 9.00
N LEU A 4 -2.15 -27.27 9.38
CA LEU A 4 -2.19 -25.83 9.61
C LEU A 4 -1.24 -25.53 10.77
N ALA A 5 -0.19 -24.77 10.51
CA ALA A 5 0.68 -24.27 11.57
C ALA A 5 -0.17 -23.45 12.54
N THR A 6 -0.25 -23.89 13.80
CA THR A 6 -1.07 -23.27 14.85
C THR A 6 -0.40 -22.03 15.44
N GLY A 7 0.22 -21.19 14.60
CA GLY A 7 0.85 -19.95 15.01
C GLY A 7 -0.18 -18.90 15.41
N THR A 8 0.11 -18.10 16.44
CA THR A 8 -0.69 -16.92 16.79
C THR A 8 0.04 -15.68 16.31
N VAL A 9 -0.62 -14.86 15.48
CA VAL A 9 -0.08 -13.55 15.07
C VAL A 9 -0.02 -12.65 16.30
N ARG A 10 1.18 -12.21 16.68
CA ARG A 10 1.42 -11.36 17.86
C ARG A 10 1.42 -9.87 17.52
N HIS A 11 1.86 -9.53 16.32
CA HIS A 11 2.05 -8.16 15.88
C HIS A 11 1.91 -8.09 14.36
N ILE A 12 1.38 -6.97 13.86
CA ILE A 12 1.31 -6.64 12.43
C ILE A 12 1.77 -5.20 12.29
N ASP A 13 2.71 -4.97 11.38
CA ASP A 13 3.09 -3.64 10.94
C ASP A 13 3.16 -3.60 9.41
N HIS A 14 3.36 -2.42 8.86
CA HIS A 14 3.39 -2.16 7.43
C HIS A 14 4.55 -1.23 7.10
N LEU A 15 5.08 -1.38 5.90
CA LEU A 15 6.13 -0.53 5.39
C LEU A 15 5.89 -0.29 3.90
N LEU A 16 6.37 0.85 3.39
CA LEU A 16 6.26 1.14 1.97
C LEU A 16 7.15 0.19 1.18
N THR A 17 6.59 -0.47 0.18
CA THR A 17 7.35 -1.27 -0.77
C THR A 17 8.40 -0.38 -1.43
N PRO A 18 9.71 -0.73 -1.37
CA PRO A 18 10.74 0.06 -2.01
C PRO A 18 10.58 0.02 -3.53
N GLU A 19 11.10 1.04 -4.21
CA GLU A 19 11.16 1.00 -5.67
C GLU A 19 12.03 -0.19 -6.13
N PRO A 20 11.61 -0.91 -7.19
CA PRO A 20 12.41 -1.97 -7.77
C PRO A 20 13.76 -1.39 -8.23
N LEU A 21 14.84 -2.08 -7.89
CA LEU A 21 16.13 -1.78 -8.48
C LEU A 21 16.18 -2.20 -9.94
N PRO A 22 16.97 -1.53 -10.78
CA PRO A 22 17.22 -1.99 -12.14
C PRO A 22 17.98 -3.33 -12.13
N ASP A 23 17.70 -4.20 -13.09
CA ASP A 23 18.23 -5.58 -13.16
C ASP A 23 19.77 -5.69 -13.25
N ASP A 24 20.46 -4.60 -13.62
CA ASP A 24 21.92 -4.54 -13.66
C ASP A 24 22.57 -4.24 -12.29
N ALA A 25 21.76 -4.03 -11.25
CA ALA A 25 22.18 -3.69 -9.91
C ALA A 25 22.47 -4.90 -8.99
N CYS A 26 22.58 -6.13 -9.52
CA CYS A 26 22.78 -7.35 -8.73
C CYS A 26 23.98 -7.31 -7.75
N ASP A 27 24.97 -6.44 -7.97
CA ASP A 27 26.11 -6.23 -7.06
C ASP A 27 25.82 -5.23 -5.90
N LEU A 28 24.67 -4.54 -5.89
CA LEU A 28 24.25 -3.57 -4.86
C LEU A 28 23.55 -4.21 -3.65
N GLY A 29 23.48 -5.55 -3.58
CA GLY A 29 22.83 -6.26 -2.48
C GLY A 29 23.32 -5.84 -1.08
N SER A 30 24.54 -5.31 -0.95
CA SER A 30 25.06 -4.78 0.33
C SER A 30 24.67 -3.33 0.63
N GLU A 31 24.66 -2.44 -0.36
CA GLU A 31 24.27 -1.03 -0.15
C GLU A 31 22.78 -0.90 0.11
N LEU A 32 21.96 -1.66 -0.63
CA LEU A 32 20.51 -1.60 -0.48
C LEU A 32 20.03 -2.25 0.81
N ALA A 33 20.63 -3.39 1.17
CA ALA A 33 20.35 -4.01 2.45
C ALA A 33 20.77 -3.09 3.61
N SER A 34 21.83 -2.28 3.45
CA SER A 34 22.21 -1.27 4.43
C SER A 34 21.19 -0.13 4.56
N LEU A 35 20.42 0.17 3.51
CA LEU A 35 19.36 1.18 3.54
C LEU A 35 18.08 0.67 4.22
N MET A 36 17.66 -0.55 3.91
CA MET A 36 16.43 -1.14 4.47
C MET A 36 16.62 -1.70 5.88
N SER A 37 17.84 -2.15 6.20
CA SER A 37 18.13 -2.83 7.46
C SER A 37 17.76 -1.99 8.69
N PRO A 38 18.08 -0.69 8.80
CA PRO A 38 17.71 0.11 9.97
C PRO A 38 16.19 0.19 10.20
N THR A 39 15.40 0.28 9.13
CA THR A 39 13.94 0.36 9.21
C THR A 39 13.34 -0.98 9.65
N LEU A 40 13.72 -2.08 8.99
CA LEU A 40 13.31 -3.43 9.40
C LEU A 40 13.77 -3.74 10.82
N CYS A 41 14.94 -3.22 11.20
CA CYS A 41 15.50 -3.33 12.53
C CYS A 41 14.59 -2.69 13.59
N GLY A 42 14.19 -1.43 13.36
CA GLY A 42 13.28 -0.71 14.24
C GLY A 42 11.91 -1.39 14.37
N LEU A 43 11.34 -1.86 13.26
CA LEU A 43 10.06 -2.57 13.25
C LEU A 43 10.11 -3.86 14.05
N ALA A 44 11.14 -4.69 13.83
CA ALA A 44 11.32 -5.92 14.57
C ALA A 44 11.50 -5.67 16.07
N GLN A 45 12.30 -4.69 16.48
CA GLN A 45 12.52 -4.36 17.89
C GLN A 45 11.24 -3.86 18.58
N ALA A 46 10.34 -3.23 17.82
CA ALA A 46 9.02 -2.84 18.33
C ALA A 46 8.05 -4.04 18.43
N ALA A 47 8.19 -5.01 17.53
CA ALA A 47 7.29 -6.16 17.42
C ALA A 47 7.64 -7.32 18.35
N VAL A 48 8.93 -7.61 18.51
CA VAL A 48 9.43 -8.79 19.24
C VAL A 48 10.44 -8.40 20.32
N PRO A 49 10.41 -9.06 21.49
CA PRO A 49 11.36 -8.77 22.56
C PRO A 49 12.79 -9.07 22.10
N PRO A 50 13.79 -8.31 22.60
CA PRO A 50 15.19 -8.57 22.27
C PRO A 50 15.58 -9.97 22.73
N ARG A 51 16.29 -10.69 21.87
CA ARG A 51 16.81 -12.03 22.17
C ARG A 51 18.06 -11.88 23.04
N PRO A 52 18.06 -12.33 24.30
CA PRO A 52 19.22 -12.16 25.16
C PRO A 52 20.38 -13.07 24.70
N TRP A 53 21.60 -12.55 24.78
CA TRP A 53 22.80 -13.37 24.72
C TRP A 53 22.96 -14.14 26.02
N GLN A 54 23.07 -15.46 25.93
CA GLN A 54 23.31 -16.35 27.05
C GLN A 54 24.80 -16.71 27.07
N GLU A 55 25.49 -16.28 28.13
CA GLU A 55 26.93 -16.53 28.29
C GLU A 55 27.24 -18.04 28.19
N GLY A 56 28.16 -18.40 27.28
CA GLY A 56 28.53 -19.80 27.01
C GLY A 56 27.59 -20.60 26.11
N PHE A 57 26.38 -20.09 25.83
CA PHE A 57 25.36 -20.79 25.01
C PHE A 57 24.96 -20.02 23.73
N GLY A 58 25.39 -18.77 23.60
CA GLY A 58 25.06 -17.93 22.44
C GLY A 58 23.69 -17.26 22.59
N TRP A 59 23.07 -16.87 21.48
CA TRP A 59 21.76 -16.21 21.51
C TRP A 59 20.62 -17.19 21.88
N ALA A 60 19.73 -16.82 22.81
CA ALA A 60 18.60 -17.66 23.28
C ALA A 60 17.65 -18.11 22.15
N VAL A 61 17.13 -19.33 22.09
CA VAL A 61 16.27 -19.78 20.96
C VAL A 61 15.11 -18.79 20.69
N PRO A 62 14.87 -18.37 19.43
CA PRO A 62 13.73 -17.50 19.10
C PRO A 62 12.41 -18.22 19.40
N ASP A 63 11.52 -17.56 20.12
CA ASP A 63 10.16 -18.03 20.42
C ASP A 63 9.11 -17.45 19.46
N GLN A 64 9.54 -16.56 18.56
CA GLN A 64 8.74 -15.87 17.56
C GLN A 64 9.48 -15.83 16.22
N GLU A 65 8.70 -15.87 15.14
CA GLU A 65 9.18 -15.74 13.77
C GLU A 65 8.57 -14.46 13.17
N LEU A 66 9.41 -13.68 12.51
CA LEU A 66 8.96 -12.51 11.75
C LEU A 66 8.79 -12.95 10.32
N ILE A 67 7.69 -12.61 9.65
CA ILE A 67 7.53 -12.87 8.22
C ILE A 67 7.22 -11.55 7.53
N THR A 68 7.72 -11.39 6.31
CA THR A 68 7.32 -10.26 5.45
C THR A 68 6.38 -10.79 4.39
N VAL A 69 5.25 -10.11 4.21
CA VAL A 69 4.28 -10.44 3.17
C VAL A 69 4.20 -9.25 2.22
N VAL A 70 4.62 -9.46 0.98
CA VAL A 70 4.54 -8.48 -0.09
C VAL A 70 3.30 -8.79 -0.93
N CYS A 71 2.27 -7.98 -0.72
CA CYS A 71 1.02 -8.07 -1.46
C CYS A 71 1.12 -7.27 -2.74
N ARG A 72 0.98 -7.91 -3.91
CA ARG A 72 0.95 -7.21 -5.20
C ARG A 72 0.18 -7.99 -6.27
N GLU A 73 -0.06 -7.33 -7.39
CA GLU A 73 -0.64 -7.95 -8.58
C GLU A 73 0.39 -8.80 -9.35
N GLY A 74 -0.12 -9.61 -10.27
CA GLY A 74 0.69 -10.42 -11.19
C GLY A 74 0.99 -11.82 -10.69
N GLU A 75 2.06 -12.40 -11.26
CA GLU A 75 2.46 -13.77 -10.93
C GLU A 75 3.08 -13.86 -9.52
N PRO A 76 2.83 -14.97 -8.79
CA PRO A 76 3.33 -15.19 -7.45
C PRO A 76 4.79 -15.65 -7.46
N PHE A 77 5.64 -15.03 -8.28
CA PHE A 77 7.08 -15.28 -8.30
C PHE A 77 7.82 -14.14 -7.63
N PRO A 78 8.81 -14.40 -6.75
CA PRO A 78 9.68 -13.37 -6.21
C PRO A 78 10.29 -12.52 -7.33
N SER A 79 10.26 -11.21 -7.13
CA SER A 79 10.91 -10.21 -7.99
C SER A 79 12.08 -9.57 -7.22
N PRO A 80 12.90 -8.71 -7.87
CA PRO A 80 13.95 -7.98 -7.19
C PRO A 80 13.45 -7.23 -5.94
N VAL A 81 12.20 -6.76 -5.92
CA VAL A 81 11.60 -6.07 -4.75
C VAL A 81 11.56 -6.97 -3.51
N GLU A 82 11.06 -8.20 -3.64
CA GLU A 82 11.01 -9.13 -2.52
C GLU A 82 12.42 -9.54 -2.08
N GLU A 83 13.37 -9.63 -3.01
CA GLU A 83 14.78 -9.86 -2.67
C GLU A 83 15.38 -8.72 -1.85
N GLN A 84 14.98 -7.47 -2.07
CA GLN A 84 15.43 -6.33 -1.24
C GLN A 84 15.03 -6.52 0.23
N PHE A 85 13.79 -6.94 0.48
CA PHE A 85 13.32 -7.27 1.82
C PHE A 85 14.12 -8.41 2.43
N PHE A 86 14.32 -9.46 1.65
CA PHE A 86 15.04 -10.64 2.10
C PHE A 86 16.48 -10.28 2.51
N TRP A 87 17.21 -9.55 1.67
CA TRP A 87 18.56 -9.10 2.00
C TRP A 87 18.55 -8.08 3.14
N GLY A 88 17.58 -7.17 3.19
CA GLY A 88 17.37 -6.27 4.32
C GLY A 88 17.30 -7.02 5.66
N TRP A 89 16.54 -8.12 5.73
CA TRP A 89 16.51 -8.98 6.92
C TRP A 89 17.86 -9.65 7.21
N ARG A 90 18.53 -10.21 6.20
CA ARG A 90 19.81 -10.92 6.37
C ARG A 90 20.95 -10.01 6.85
N TYR A 91 20.96 -8.76 6.40
CA TYR A 91 21.92 -7.75 6.86
C TYR A 91 21.47 -7.03 8.13
N SER A 92 20.23 -7.22 8.55
CA SER A 92 19.79 -6.85 9.90
C SER A 92 20.23 -7.88 10.94
N ASN A 93 21.34 -8.57 10.74
CA ASN A 93 21.87 -9.61 11.64
C ASN A 93 22.14 -9.12 13.09
N HIS A 94 22.29 -7.81 13.27
CA HIS A 94 22.34 -7.15 14.58
C HIS A 94 21.00 -7.16 15.32
N LEU A 95 19.93 -7.66 14.69
CA LEU A 95 18.59 -7.57 15.23
C LEU A 95 18.37 -8.37 16.47
N THR A 96 19.02 -9.52 16.59
CA THR A 96 18.89 -10.50 17.69
C THR A 96 17.46 -11.04 17.88
N ALA A 97 16.41 -10.24 17.79
CA ALA A 97 15.04 -10.51 18.21
C ALA A 97 14.28 -11.54 17.36
N ALA A 98 14.59 -11.69 16.07
CA ALA A 98 14.18 -12.82 15.24
C ALA A 98 14.96 -12.81 13.91
N PHE A 99 15.73 -13.86 13.65
CA PHE A 99 16.72 -13.91 12.55
C PHE A 99 16.21 -14.67 11.30
N HIS A 100 15.06 -15.33 11.38
CA HIS A 100 14.63 -16.34 10.40
C HIS A 100 13.45 -15.91 9.54
N GLY A 101 13.28 -14.61 9.31
CA GLY A 101 12.12 -14.18 8.55
C GLY A 101 12.18 -14.53 7.07
N ASP A 102 11.18 -15.27 6.62
CA ASP A 102 10.92 -15.48 5.19
C ASP A 102 10.16 -14.27 4.62
N VAL A 103 10.29 -14.10 3.31
CA VAL A 103 9.54 -13.12 2.53
C VAL A 103 8.61 -13.89 1.62
N TYR A 104 7.32 -13.65 1.76
CA TYR A 104 6.28 -14.21 0.92
C TYR A 104 5.78 -13.16 -0.05
N VAL A 105 5.76 -13.46 -1.34
CA VAL A 105 4.92 -12.74 -2.30
C VAL A 105 3.54 -13.35 -2.26
N VAL A 106 2.51 -12.52 -2.17
CA VAL A 106 1.11 -12.95 -2.24
C VAL A 106 0.41 -12.12 -3.32
N THR A 107 -0.16 -12.80 -4.29
CA THR A 107 -0.87 -12.20 -5.44
C THR A 107 -2.28 -12.80 -5.55
N PRO A 108 -3.16 -12.28 -6.41
CA PRO A 108 -4.50 -12.86 -6.58
C PRO A 108 -4.49 -14.30 -7.10
N THR A 109 -3.39 -14.74 -7.70
CA THR A 109 -3.26 -16.08 -8.29
C THR A 109 -2.52 -17.08 -7.40
N GLY A 110 -1.87 -16.63 -6.32
CA GLY A 110 -1.18 -17.54 -5.39
C GLY A 110 -0.19 -16.83 -4.49
N TRP A 111 0.78 -17.60 -4.00
CA TRP A 111 1.90 -17.10 -3.21
C TRP A 111 3.16 -17.93 -3.46
N ALA A 112 4.31 -17.32 -3.20
CA ALA A 112 5.59 -18.03 -3.09
C ALA A 112 6.48 -17.43 -2.00
N GLY A 113 7.24 -18.28 -1.33
CA GLY A 113 8.26 -17.89 -0.37
C GLY A 113 9.65 -17.79 -1.02
N LEU A 114 10.46 -16.83 -0.60
CA LEU A 114 11.83 -16.67 -1.11
C LEU A 114 12.75 -17.79 -0.62
N LEU A 115 12.49 -18.34 0.57
CA LEU A 115 13.19 -19.53 1.08
C LEU A 115 12.58 -20.86 0.64
N GLY A 116 11.57 -20.80 -0.23
CA GLY A 116 10.90 -21.96 -0.82
C GLY A 116 9.43 -22.09 -0.40
N GLY A 117 8.74 -23.01 -1.08
CA GLY A 117 7.30 -23.17 -0.96
C GLY A 117 6.56 -22.23 -1.92
N GLU A 118 5.55 -22.78 -2.57
CA GLU A 118 4.65 -22.06 -3.45
C GLU A 118 3.27 -22.71 -3.35
N GLY A 119 2.23 -21.96 -3.68
CA GLY A 119 0.89 -22.51 -3.72
C GLY A 119 -0.13 -21.52 -4.26
N GLU A 120 -1.30 -22.05 -4.64
CA GLU A 120 -2.44 -21.24 -5.08
C GLU A 120 -3.24 -20.68 -3.89
N TRP A 121 -2.93 -21.13 -2.66
CA TRP A 121 -3.59 -20.71 -1.43
C TRP A 121 -2.60 -20.65 -0.25
N PRO A 122 -2.48 -19.53 0.48
CA PRO A 122 -3.24 -18.28 0.40
C PRO A 122 -2.92 -17.39 -0.82
N ALA A 123 -3.92 -17.02 -1.61
CA ALA A 123 -3.84 -15.94 -2.60
C ALA A 123 -4.50 -14.66 -2.04
N LEU A 124 -4.15 -13.50 -2.58
CA LEU A 124 -4.97 -12.30 -2.38
C LEU A 124 -6.38 -12.62 -2.86
N PRO A 125 -7.43 -12.25 -2.11
CA PRO A 125 -8.76 -12.36 -2.65
C PRO A 125 -8.80 -11.53 -3.94
N PRO A 126 -9.46 -12.01 -5.01
CA PRO A 126 -9.73 -11.14 -6.15
C PRO A 126 -10.38 -9.87 -5.62
N LEU A 127 -10.00 -8.72 -6.17
CA LEU A 127 -10.68 -7.45 -5.93
C LEU A 127 -12.10 -7.57 -6.48
N VAL A 128 -13.00 -8.24 -5.75
CA VAL A 128 -14.38 -8.41 -6.20
C VAL A 128 -15.11 -7.10 -5.94
N GLU A 129 -15.12 -6.25 -6.97
CA GLU A 129 -16.18 -5.28 -7.16
C GLU A 129 -17.46 -6.02 -7.59
N GLY A 130 -18.35 -6.32 -6.64
CA GLY A 130 -19.68 -6.84 -6.96
C GLY A 130 -20.46 -7.39 -5.75
N PRO A 131 -21.80 -7.24 -5.72
CA PRO A 131 -22.64 -7.85 -4.69
C PRO A 131 -22.81 -9.36 -4.96
N ASP A 132 -22.90 -10.12 -3.87
CA ASP A 132 -23.23 -11.56 -3.78
C ASP A 132 -22.12 -12.57 -4.11
N ILE A 133 -21.06 -12.59 -3.29
CA ILE A 133 -20.38 -13.87 -2.99
C ILE A 133 -21.18 -14.55 -1.90
N ASP A 134 -21.68 -15.76 -2.16
CA ASP A 134 -22.40 -16.57 -1.17
C ASP A 134 -21.43 -17.09 -0.10
N LEU A 135 -21.34 -16.35 1.00
CA LEU A 135 -20.44 -16.61 2.13
C LEU A 135 -20.71 -17.94 2.85
N VAL A 136 -21.80 -18.64 2.51
CA VAL A 136 -22.11 -19.98 3.04
C VAL A 136 -21.07 -21.02 2.56
N GLN A 137 -20.42 -20.80 1.42
CA GLN A 137 -19.42 -21.74 0.90
C GLN A 137 -18.00 -21.54 1.46
N PHE A 138 -17.74 -20.46 2.19
CA PHE A 138 -16.39 -20.10 2.66
C PHE A 138 -16.40 -19.63 4.12
N PRO A 139 -16.50 -20.56 5.10
CA PRO A 139 -16.61 -20.23 6.52
C PRO A 139 -15.43 -19.40 7.06
N GLU A 140 -14.23 -19.56 6.49
CA GLU A 140 -13.02 -18.83 6.90
C GLU A 140 -12.99 -17.38 6.35
N LEU A 141 -13.64 -17.11 5.22
CA LEU A 141 -13.84 -15.74 4.72
C LEU A 141 -14.90 -14.99 5.55
N ALA A 142 -15.84 -15.71 6.17
CA ALA A 142 -16.78 -15.12 7.13
C ALA A 142 -16.08 -14.69 8.43
N GLU A 143 -15.10 -15.47 8.92
CA GLU A 143 -14.25 -15.09 10.07
C GLU A 143 -13.29 -13.93 9.74
N ARG A 144 -12.73 -13.88 8.52
CA ARG A 144 -11.92 -12.74 8.06
C ARG A 144 -12.73 -11.47 7.86
N ARG A 145 -13.96 -11.60 7.32
CA ARG A 145 -14.93 -10.51 7.35
C ARG A 145 -15.14 -10.09 8.80
N ALA A 146 -15.35 -11.03 9.73
CA ALA A 146 -15.52 -10.76 11.17
C ALA A 146 -14.43 -9.85 11.78
N LEU A 147 -13.16 -10.01 11.37
CA LEU A 147 -12.04 -9.14 11.80
C LEU A 147 -12.05 -7.74 11.17
N LEU A 148 -12.49 -7.59 9.92
CA LEU A 148 -12.71 -6.27 9.28
C LEU A 148 -14.06 -5.62 9.69
N VAL A 149 -14.99 -6.39 10.24
CA VAL A 149 -16.15 -5.88 11.00
C VAL A 149 -15.88 -5.75 12.49
N ASP A 150 -14.68 -6.08 12.97
CA ASP A 150 -14.32 -5.85 14.37
C ASP A 150 -14.46 -4.34 14.63
N PRO A 151 -15.38 -3.94 15.51
CA PRO A 151 -15.69 -2.54 15.70
C PRO A 151 -14.49 -1.76 16.23
N ILE A 152 -13.59 -2.40 16.99
CA ILE A 152 -12.39 -1.79 17.56
C ILE A 152 -11.34 -1.57 16.48
N VAL A 153 -11.07 -2.56 15.63
CA VAL A 153 -10.11 -2.41 14.51
C VAL A 153 -10.61 -1.34 13.53
N ARG A 154 -11.91 -1.35 13.22
CA ARG A 154 -12.52 -0.34 12.36
C ARG A 154 -12.47 1.06 12.98
N GLU A 155 -12.72 1.17 14.28
CA GLU A 155 -12.62 2.43 15.01
C GLU A 155 -11.18 2.95 15.03
N ALA A 156 -10.19 2.10 15.31
CA ALA A 156 -8.78 2.47 15.29
C ALA A 156 -8.33 2.93 13.89
N ALA A 157 -8.68 2.18 12.83
CA ALA A 157 -8.39 2.57 11.46
C ALA A 157 -9.06 3.90 11.06
N ALA A 158 -10.29 4.14 11.52
CA ALA A 158 -10.98 5.40 11.30
C ALA A 158 -10.29 6.57 12.02
N ILE A 159 -9.84 6.38 13.26
CA ILE A 159 -9.11 7.39 14.04
C ILE A 159 -7.79 7.74 13.36
N LEU A 160 -7.02 6.73 12.93
CA LEU A 160 -5.76 6.95 12.22
C LEU A 160 -6.00 7.70 10.90
N ALA A 161 -6.98 7.27 10.10
CA ALA A 161 -7.29 7.92 8.84
C ALA A 161 -7.74 9.37 9.02
N GLU A 162 -8.54 9.67 10.05
CA GLU A 162 -8.98 11.04 10.37
C GLU A 162 -7.80 11.92 10.84
N THR A 163 -6.90 11.36 11.65
CA THR A 163 -5.69 12.05 12.11
C THR A 163 -4.80 12.39 10.93
N THR A 164 -4.49 11.42 10.07
CA THR A 164 -3.71 11.62 8.85
C THR A 164 -4.35 12.66 7.91
N LEU A 165 -5.67 12.61 7.72
CA LEU A 165 -6.39 13.59 6.90
C LEU A 165 -6.35 15.01 7.49
N THR A 166 -6.37 15.12 8.82
CA THR A 166 -6.26 16.41 9.51
C THR A 166 -4.88 17.03 9.32
N GLU A 167 -3.81 16.23 9.40
CA GLU A 167 -2.43 16.67 9.21
C GLU A 167 -2.07 16.92 7.75
N ALA A 168 -2.75 16.24 6.82
CA ALA A 168 -2.56 16.43 5.39
C ALA A 168 -3.10 17.78 4.91
N VAL A 169 -2.28 18.82 4.99
CA VAL A 169 -2.60 20.14 4.43
C VAL A 169 -2.28 20.15 2.93
N PRO A 170 -3.14 20.75 2.07
CA PRO A 170 -2.80 20.96 0.66
C PRO A 170 -1.56 21.83 0.51
N GLU A 171 -0.64 21.44 -0.37
CA GLU A 171 0.55 22.22 -0.68
C GLU A 171 0.19 23.56 -1.36
N ARG A 172 1.13 24.50 -1.36
CA ARG A 172 0.90 25.82 -1.96
C ARG A 172 0.64 25.70 -3.45
N GLY A 173 -0.61 25.94 -3.85
CA GLY A 173 -1.03 25.86 -5.24
C GLY A 173 -1.39 24.45 -5.68
N GLU A 174 -1.39 23.45 -4.80
CA GLU A 174 -1.85 22.10 -5.10
C GLU A 174 -3.31 22.14 -5.61
N CYS A 175 -3.60 21.41 -6.67
CA CYS A 175 -4.96 21.27 -7.16
C CYS A 175 -5.69 20.14 -6.43
N ILE A 176 -7.01 20.17 -6.46
CA ILE A 176 -7.83 19.21 -5.72
C ILE A 176 -7.62 17.75 -6.17
N ILE A 177 -7.29 17.52 -7.44
CA ILE A 177 -7.07 16.18 -7.97
C ILE A 177 -5.70 15.64 -7.57
N CYS A 178 -4.64 16.45 -7.60
CA CYS A 178 -3.31 16.04 -7.12
C CYS A 178 -3.31 15.76 -5.61
N TYR A 179 -3.95 16.65 -4.84
CA TYR A 179 -4.16 16.43 -3.40
C TYR A 179 -4.96 15.15 -3.13
N GLY A 180 -6.06 14.98 -3.88
CA GLY A 180 -6.91 13.79 -3.82
C GLY A 180 -6.14 12.51 -4.10
N TRP A 181 -5.37 12.49 -5.19
CA TRP A 181 -4.54 11.35 -5.60
C TRP A 181 -3.55 10.96 -4.50
N ARG A 182 -2.79 11.94 -3.99
CA ARG A 182 -1.80 11.74 -2.92
C ARG A 182 -2.41 11.16 -1.64
N LEU A 183 -3.62 11.58 -1.26
CA LEU A 183 -4.27 11.04 -0.07
C LEU A 183 -5.02 9.74 -0.32
N MET A 184 -5.54 9.52 -1.52
CA MET A 184 -6.22 8.29 -1.88
C MET A 184 -5.27 7.09 -1.84
N THR A 185 -4.03 7.25 -2.27
CA THR A 185 -3.00 6.20 -2.19
C THR A 185 -2.62 5.84 -0.75
N MET A 186 -2.74 6.78 0.20
CA MET A 186 -2.41 6.55 1.61
C MET A 186 -3.61 6.08 2.45
N LEU A 187 -4.79 6.63 2.20
CA LEU A 187 -5.98 6.45 3.05
C LEU A 187 -7.01 5.48 2.47
N GLY A 188 -6.93 5.19 1.17
CA GLY A 188 -7.98 4.50 0.44
C GLY A 188 -9.30 5.26 0.40
N CYS A 189 -10.29 4.64 -0.25
CA CYS A 189 -11.63 5.20 -0.38
C CYS A 189 -12.56 4.66 0.72
N ASP A 190 -13.18 5.56 1.50
CA ASP A 190 -14.21 5.21 2.49
C ASP A 190 -15.64 5.42 1.95
N ARG A 191 -15.77 5.59 0.62
CA ARG A 191 -17.01 5.92 -0.10
C ARG A 191 -17.64 7.26 0.28
N THR A 192 -16.85 8.18 0.83
CA THR A 192 -17.25 9.56 1.08
C THR A 192 -16.39 10.54 0.27
N LEU A 193 -16.70 11.84 0.37
CA LEU A 193 -15.93 12.93 -0.21
C LEU A 193 -15.03 13.63 0.83
N ARG A 194 -14.60 12.91 1.89
CA ARG A 194 -13.89 13.52 3.03
C ARG A 194 -12.59 14.21 2.62
N ILE A 195 -11.84 13.67 1.67
CA ILE A 195 -10.59 14.24 1.18
C ILE A 195 -10.91 15.54 0.43
N ALA A 196 -11.87 15.49 -0.48
CA ALA A 196 -12.27 16.65 -1.25
C ALA A 196 -12.90 17.77 -0.40
N GLN A 197 -13.68 17.41 0.63
CA GLN A 197 -14.22 18.34 1.63
C GLN A 197 -13.10 18.99 2.44
N ARG A 198 -12.10 18.22 2.88
CA ARG A 198 -10.92 18.75 3.57
C ARG A 198 -10.18 19.76 2.70
N PHE A 199 -9.95 19.45 1.43
CA PHE A 199 -9.35 20.39 0.48
C PHE A 199 -10.17 21.67 0.35
N ARG A 200 -11.50 21.56 0.18
CA ARG A 200 -12.39 22.72 0.12
C ARG A 200 -12.23 23.58 1.36
N ASP A 201 -12.25 23.00 2.54
CA ASP A 201 -12.24 23.75 3.80
C ASP A 201 -10.93 24.49 4.04
N VAL A 202 -9.81 23.88 3.65
CA VAL A 202 -8.47 24.44 3.89
C VAL A 202 -7.98 25.32 2.75
N ALA A 203 -8.08 24.85 1.50
CA ALA A 203 -7.48 25.49 0.33
C ALA A 203 -8.48 26.30 -0.52
N ALA A 204 -9.76 25.94 -0.53
CA ALA A 204 -10.77 26.55 -1.38
C ALA A 204 -12.12 26.86 -0.69
N PRO A 205 -12.14 27.57 0.47
CA PRO A 205 -13.36 27.72 1.29
C PRO A 205 -14.49 28.51 0.63
N ARG A 206 -14.22 29.16 -0.50
CA ARG A 206 -15.22 29.86 -1.31
C ARG A 206 -15.93 28.95 -2.32
N ALA A 207 -15.47 27.71 -2.51
CA ALA A 207 -16.07 26.72 -3.40
C ALA A 207 -17.31 26.06 -2.76
N LYS A 208 -18.28 26.86 -2.30
CA LYS A 208 -19.47 26.39 -1.54
C LYS A 208 -20.41 25.47 -2.30
N LYS A 209 -20.26 25.35 -3.63
CA LYS A 209 -21.10 24.53 -4.51
C LYS A 209 -20.36 23.31 -5.03
N LEU A 210 -19.20 23.00 -4.46
CA LEU A 210 -18.31 21.97 -4.99
C LEU A 210 -18.97 20.59 -4.93
N GLU A 211 -19.50 20.18 -3.77
CA GLU A 211 -20.19 18.89 -3.63
C GLU A 211 -21.44 18.82 -4.50
N ALA A 212 -22.24 19.89 -4.54
CA ALA A 212 -23.44 19.96 -5.37
C ALA A 212 -23.12 19.91 -6.87
N THR A 213 -21.91 20.30 -7.27
CA THR A 213 -21.46 20.21 -8.67
C THR A 213 -21.03 18.79 -9.01
N TRP A 214 -20.35 18.11 -8.09
CA TRP A 214 -19.95 16.71 -8.24
C TRP A 214 -21.10 15.72 -8.15
N ALA A 215 -22.03 15.92 -7.23
CA ALA A 215 -23.25 15.12 -7.14
C ALA A 215 -24.04 15.16 -8.47
N ARG A 216 -24.11 16.33 -9.12
CA ARG A 216 -24.73 16.46 -10.47
C ARG A 216 -23.96 15.74 -11.58
N ARG A 217 -22.67 15.44 -11.36
CA ARG A 217 -21.84 14.62 -12.24
C ARG A 217 -21.83 13.14 -11.84
N GLY A 218 -22.62 12.73 -10.84
CA GLY A 218 -22.67 11.35 -10.35
C GLY A 218 -21.49 10.96 -9.44
N VAL A 219 -20.66 11.92 -9.04
CA VAL A 219 -19.51 11.69 -8.16
C VAL A 219 -19.99 11.68 -6.70
N THR A 220 -19.78 10.56 -6.02
CA THR A 220 -20.25 10.30 -4.65
C THR A 220 -19.13 9.97 -3.66
N CYS A 221 -17.96 9.54 -4.15
CA CYS A 221 -16.73 9.33 -3.37
C CYS A 221 -15.55 10.12 -3.94
N ASP A 222 -14.50 10.28 -3.15
CA ASP A 222 -13.21 10.81 -3.58
C ASP A 222 -12.59 9.96 -4.70
N CYS A 223 -12.86 8.66 -4.76
CA CYS A 223 -12.42 7.76 -5.84
C CYS A 223 -12.98 8.16 -7.21
N GLN A 224 -14.30 8.30 -7.29
CA GLN A 224 -15.05 8.75 -8.46
C GLN A 224 -14.71 10.18 -8.83
N LEU A 225 -14.29 11.00 -7.86
CA LEU A 225 -13.79 12.34 -8.17
C LEU A 225 -12.52 12.28 -9.02
N LEU A 226 -11.59 11.39 -8.68
CA LEU A 226 -10.37 11.17 -9.48
C LEU A 226 -10.71 10.61 -10.85
N GLU A 227 -11.57 9.59 -10.92
CA GLU A 227 -12.03 8.99 -12.18
C GLU A 227 -12.70 10.02 -13.10
N ALA A 228 -13.56 10.89 -12.56
CA ALA A 228 -14.27 11.91 -13.32
C ALA A 228 -13.37 13.01 -13.89
N HIS A 229 -12.14 13.16 -13.38
CA HIS A 229 -11.18 14.16 -13.82
C HIS A 229 -9.99 13.58 -14.60
N GLY A 230 -10.04 12.27 -14.88
CA GLY A 230 -9.25 11.60 -15.92
C GLY A 230 -7.87 11.10 -15.49
N ILE A 231 -7.13 10.60 -16.48
CA ILE A 231 -5.72 10.21 -16.38
C ILE A 231 -4.84 11.46 -16.64
N PRO A 232 -3.71 11.64 -15.94
CA PRO A 232 -2.76 12.72 -16.20
C PRO A 232 -2.36 12.88 -17.68
N ARG A 233 -2.34 14.10 -18.21
CA ARG A 233 -2.00 14.47 -19.59
C ARG A 233 -0.69 13.87 -20.10
N HIS A 234 0.35 13.81 -19.26
CA HIS A 234 1.64 13.19 -19.61
C HIS A 234 1.62 11.66 -19.71
N ILE A 235 0.61 10.98 -19.12
CA ILE A 235 0.44 9.53 -19.21
C ILE A 235 -0.14 9.14 -20.58
N VAL A 236 -0.85 10.05 -21.25
CA VAL A 236 -1.58 9.73 -22.50
C VAL A 236 -0.68 9.76 -23.74
N GLU A 237 0.46 10.45 -23.74
CA GLU A 237 1.31 10.58 -24.93
C GLU A 237 2.65 9.81 -24.82
N GLU A 238 3.43 10.03 -23.75
CA GLU A 238 4.70 9.31 -23.56
C GLU A 238 4.50 7.92 -22.96
N GLU A 239 3.57 7.79 -22.01
CA GLU A 239 3.37 6.54 -21.29
C GLU A 239 2.49 5.54 -22.07
N TYR A 240 1.58 6.02 -22.92
CA TYR A 240 0.87 5.16 -23.90
C TYR A 240 1.83 4.63 -24.98
N ALA A 241 2.71 5.48 -25.52
CA ALA A 241 3.75 5.04 -26.46
C ALA A 241 4.76 4.10 -25.78
N ALA A 242 5.08 4.34 -24.51
CA ALA A 242 5.91 3.45 -23.71
C ALA A 242 5.22 2.13 -23.36
N ARG A 243 3.90 2.12 -23.13
CA ARG A 243 3.11 0.90 -22.86
C ARG A 243 2.83 0.08 -24.11
N GLU A 244 2.76 0.72 -25.27
CA GLU A 244 2.71 0.02 -26.56
C GLU A 244 4.06 -0.68 -26.84
N ALA A 245 5.17 -0.10 -26.38
CA ALA A 245 6.50 -0.70 -26.46
C ALA A 245 6.80 -1.71 -25.32
N ASP A 246 6.23 -1.50 -24.14
CA ASP A 246 6.41 -2.32 -22.93
C ASP A 246 5.11 -2.34 -22.10
N PRO A 247 4.24 -3.34 -22.31
CA PRO A 247 2.94 -3.45 -21.64
C PRO A 247 3.02 -3.52 -20.11
N ASP A 248 4.17 -3.94 -19.57
CA ASP A 248 4.42 -4.21 -18.15
C ASP A 248 5.07 -3.02 -17.43
N ARG A 249 5.33 -1.91 -18.13
CA ARG A 249 5.89 -0.69 -17.54
C ARG A 249 4.95 -0.13 -16.45
N PRO A 250 5.40 -0.06 -15.19
CA PRO A 250 4.55 0.38 -14.09
C PRO A 250 4.34 1.90 -14.15
N ILE A 251 3.11 2.36 -13.88
CA ILE A 251 2.76 3.78 -13.74
C ILE A 251 3.29 4.25 -12.39
N THR A 252 4.54 4.71 -12.34
CA THR A 252 5.28 4.88 -11.07
C THR A 252 5.26 6.28 -10.48
N ALA A 253 4.77 7.31 -11.17
CA ALA A 253 4.75 8.67 -10.61
C ALA A 253 3.41 9.37 -10.84
N SER A 254 2.84 9.91 -9.76
CA SER A 254 1.84 10.97 -9.92
C SER A 254 2.52 12.13 -10.66
N PRO A 255 1.90 12.70 -11.70
CA PRO A 255 2.44 13.89 -12.36
C PRO A 255 2.76 14.99 -11.35
N PRO A 256 3.80 15.80 -11.58
CA PRO A 256 3.93 17.04 -10.84
C PRO A 256 2.67 17.91 -11.04
N CYS A 257 2.13 18.40 -9.94
CA CYS A 257 0.99 19.31 -9.99
C CYS A 257 1.42 20.61 -10.68
N LEU A 258 0.79 20.95 -11.81
CA LEU A 258 1.06 22.21 -12.53
C LEU A 258 0.48 23.47 -11.83
N GLY A 259 -0.09 23.28 -10.64
CA GLY A 259 -0.54 24.35 -9.79
C GLY A 259 -1.88 24.96 -10.21
N VAL A 260 -2.56 25.58 -9.24
CA VAL A 260 -3.74 26.41 -9.44
C VAL A 260 -3.66 27.68 -8.62
N ARG A 261 -4.46 28.69 -9.01
CA ARG A 261 -4.59 29.91 -8.21
C ARG A 261 -5.10 29.58 -6.80
N LYS A 262 -4.67 30.35 -5.80
CA LYS A 262 -5.17 30.24 -4.42
C LYS A 262 -6.70 30.31 -4.38
N GLY A 263 -7.32 29.36 -3.69
CA GLY A 263 -8.78 29.28 -3.59
C GLY A 263 -9.47 28.55 -4.75
N SER A 264 -8.73 28.01 -5.71
CA SER A 264 -9.28 27.21 -6.80
C SER A 264 -9.59 25.79 -6.33
N ALA A 265 -10.77 25.29 -6.70
CA ALA A 265 -11.14 23.87 -6.57
C ALA A 265 -11.23 23.20 -7.96
N GLN A 266 -10.49 23.71 -8.93
CA GLN A 266 -10.37 23.11 -10.26
C GLN A 266 -9.14 22.20 -10.32
N PRO A 267 -9.14 21.18 -11.20
CA PRO A 267 -7.91 20.49 -11.57
C PRO A 267 -6.88 21.48 -12.17
N CYS A 268 -5.59 21.20 -11.99
CA CYS A 268 -4.53 21.88 -12.73
C CYS A 268 -4.45 21.36 -14.17
N ALA A 269 -3.63 22.01 -15.01
CA ALA A 269 -3.46 21.66 -16.42
C ALA A 269 -2.88 20.25 -16.68
N THR A 270 -2.42 19.58 -15.62
CA THR A 270 -2.00 18.19 -15.64
C THR A 270 -3.13 17.25 -16.02
N TRP A 271 -4.38 17.54 -15.65
CA TRP A 271 -5.49 16.60 -15.81
C TRP A 271 -6.33 17.00 -17.02
N VAL A 272 -6.67 16.02 -17.86
CA VAL A 272 -7.54 16.20 -19.02
C VAL A 272 -8.83 15.42 -18.79
N GLU A 273 -9.98 16.04 -19.05
CA GLU A 273 -11.25 15.31 -19.08
C GLU A 273 -11.19 14.27 -20.22
N PHE A 274 -11.62 13.04 -19.95
CA PHE A 274 -11.80 12.05 -21.02
C PHE A 274 -12.80 12.60 -22.05
N PRO A 275 -12.50 12.54 -23.35
CA PRO A 275 -13.52 12.80 -24.36
C PRO A 275 -14.64 11.77 -24.15
N ARG A 276 -15.87 12.28 -23.99
CA ARG A 276 -17.08 11.47 -23.86
C ARG A 276 -17.46 10.81 -25.18
#